data_AF-A0AAF0QNL0-F1
#
_entry.id   AF-A0AAF0QNL0-F1
#
_cell.length_a   1.000
_cell.length_b   1.000
_cell.length_c   1.000
_cell.angle_alpha   90.00
_cell.angle_beta   90.00
_cell.angle_gamma   90.00
#
_symmetry.space_group_name_H-M   'P 1'
#
loop_
_entity.id
_entity.type
_entity.pdbx_description
1 polymer ?
#
loop_
_entity_poly.entity_id
_entity_poly.type
_entity_poly.pdbx_seq_one_letter_code
_entity_poly.pdbx_strand_id
1 'polypeptide(L)' 'MDFVGNNFEFLPFGGGRRICPGILFGLANIYLPLAQLLYHFDWKLPTGMEPRDLDLTELSGITASRKGDLYLIVTPYQP' A
#
# COMPACT_ATOMS: atom_id res chain seq x y z
N MET A 1 -11.86 -10.49 3.24
CA MET A 1 -12.17 -9.13 3.75
C MET A 1 -13.51 -8.72 3.16
N ASP A 2 -14.42 -8.18 3.97
CA ASP A 2 -15.67 -7.60 3.46
C ASP A 2 -15.41 -6.16 3.03
N PHE A 3 -15.51 -5.89 1.73
CA PHE A 3 -15.32 -4.56 1.13
C PHE A 3 -16.64 -3.91 0.70
N VAL A 4 -17.79 -4.56 0.94
CA VAL A 4 -19.10 -4.15 0.42
C VAL A 4 -19.81 -3.16 1.36
N GLY A 5 -19.11 -2.70 2.40
CA GLY A 5 -19.56 -1.61 3.28
C GLY A 5 -20.55 -2.03 4.37
N ASN A 6 -20.63 -3.32 4.71
CA ASN A 6 -21.44 -3.80 5.84
C ASN A 6 -20.68 -3.79 7.17
N ASN A 7 -19.35 -3.65 7.13
CA ASN A 7 -18.51 -3.45 8.30
C ASN A 7 -18.15 -1.96 8.45
N PHE A 8 -18.79 -1.27 9.39
CA PHE A 8 -18.58 0.17 9.61
C PHE A 8 -17.21 0.52 10.21
N GLU A 9 -16.52 -0.44 10.83
CA GLU A 9 -15.14 -0.26 11.27
C GLU A 9 -14.14 -0.33 10.10
N PHE A 10 -14.60 -0.74 8.91
CA PHE A 10 -13.74 -0.96 7.74
C PHE A 10 -14.42 -0.57 6.42
N LEU A 11 -14.26 0.70 6.02
CA LEU A 11 -14.85 1.28 4.81
C LEU A 11 -13.81 1.82 3.80
N PRO A 12 -12.80 1.04 3.38
CA PRO A 12 -11.73 1.53 2.49
C PRO A 12 -12.22 2.00 1.11
N PHE A 13 -13.40 1.54 0.68
CA PHE A 13 -14.04 1.90 -0.57
C PHE A 13 -15.40 2.60 -0.38
N GLY A 14 -15.72 3.00 0.86
CA GLY A 14 -17.03 3.52 1.24
C GLY A 14 -18.10 2.42 1.34
N GLY A 15 -19.38 2.83 1.24
CA GLY A 15 -20.52 1.92 1.35
C GLY A 15 -21.80 2.48 0.70
N GLY A 16 -22.82 1.62 0.57
CA GLY A 16 -24.13 1.98 0.03
C GLY A 16 -24.13 2.36 -1.46
N ARG A 17 -25.06 3.23 -1.87
CA ARG A 17 -25.29 3.58 -3.29
C ARG A 17 -24.15 4.36 -3.95
N ARG A 18 -23.23 4.94 -3.16
CA ARG A 18 -22.07 5.71 -3.64
C ARG A 18 -20.74 5.03 -3.31
N ILE A 19 -20.76 3.71 -3.09
CA ILE A 19 -19.54 2.92 -2.92
C ILE A 19 -18.65 3.06 -4.16
N CYS A 20 -17.33 3.00 -3.97
CA CYS A 20 -16.38 3.08 -5.06
C CYS A 20 -16.70 2.00 -6.11
N PRO A 21 -16.95 2.36 -7.38
CA PRO A 21 -17.22 1.35 -8.42
C PRO A 21 -15.97 0.54 -8.79
N GLY A 22 -14.78 0.99 -8.37
CA GLY A 22 -13.48 0.42 -8.72
C GLY A 22 -12.91 -0.62 -7.76
N ILE A 23 -13.69 -1.20 -6.83
CA ILE A 23 -13.18 -2.13 -5.79
C ILE A 23 -12.36 -3.26 -6.40
N LEU A 24 -12.93 -4.02 -7.34
CA LEU A 24 -12.26 -5.17 -7.93
C LEU A 24 -11.01 -4.78 -8.72
N PHE A 25 -11.05 -3.63 -9.40
CA PHE A 25 -9.90 -3.10 -10.12
C PHE A 25 -8.78 -2.69 -9.16
N GLY A 26 -9.10 -1.98 -8.07
CA GLY A 26 -8.14 -1.61 -7.04
C GLY A 26 -7.48 -2.83 -6.39
N LEU A 27 -8.28 -3.85 -6.04
CA LEU A 27 -7.77 -5.09 -5.47
C LEU A 27 -6.83 -5.83 -6.44
N ALA A 28 -7.20 -5.94 -7.72
CA ALA A 28 -6.35 -6.57 -8.72
C ALA A 28 -5.00 -5.84 -8.89
N ASN A 29 -5.00 -4.51 -8.87
CA ASN A 29 -3.78 -3.68 -8.98
C ASN A 29 -2.91 -3.71 -7.72
N ILE A 30 -3.44 -4.12 -6.57
CA ILE A 30 -2.64 -4.27 -5.35
C ILE A 30 -2.15 -5.70 -5.20
N TYR A 31 -3.02 -6.71 -5.31
CA TYR A 31 -2.67 -8.08 -4.96
C TYR A 31 -1.58 -8.68 -5.85
N LEU A 32 -1.73 -8.60 -7.18
CA LEU A 32 -0.77 -9.23 -8.08
C LEU A 32 0.61 -8.51 -8.06
N PRO A 33 0.69 -7.17 -8.21
CA PRO A 33 1.99 -6.50 -8.17
C PRO A 33 2.68 -6.63 -6.82
N LEU A 34 1.95 -6.52 -5.71
CA LEU A 34 2.54 -6.68 -4.38
C LEU A 34 3.07 -8.11 -4.18
N ALA A 35 2.33 -9.13 -4.60
CA ALA A 35 2.80 -10.52 -4.53
C ALA A 35 4.09 -10.71 -5.35
N GLN A 36 4.17 -10.15 -6.56
CA GLN A 36 5.39 -10.22 -7.38
C GLN A 36 6.57 -9.52 -6.72
N LEU A 37 6.37 -8.33 -6.14
CA LEU A 37 7.43 -7.59 -5.44
C LEU A 37 7.95 -8.33 -4.21
N LEU A 38 7.06 -8.96 -3.44
CA LEU A 38 7.43 -9.70 -2.23
C LEU A 38 8.03 -11.08 -2.50
N TYR A 39 7.59 -11.75 -3.58
CA TYR A 39 8.05 -13.09 -3.91
C TYR A 39 9.43 -13.10 -4.59
N HIS A 40 9.73 -12.09 -5.41
CA HIS A 40 10.94 -12.08 -6.23
C HIS A 40 12.08 -11.24 -5.66
N PHE A 41 11.86 -10.46 -4.60
CA PHE A 41 12.88 -9.54 -4.10
C PHE A 41 12.95 -9.47 -2.57
N ASP A 42 14.18 -9.39 -2.07
CA ASP A 42 14.48 -8.94 -0.72
C ASP A 42 14.57 -7.40 -0.70
N TRP A 43 14.02 -6.81 0.36
CA TRP A 43 13.95 -5.36 0.54
C TRP A 43 14.72 -4.94 1.78
N LYS A 44 15.59 -3.95 1.64
CA LYS A 44 16.37 -3.38 2.74
C LYS A 44 16.30 -1.86 2.74
N LEU A 45 16.38 -1.26 3.92
CA LEU A 45 16.59 0.17 4.05
C LEU A 45 18.02 0.55 3.64
N PRO A 46 18.24 1.78 3.17
CA PRO A 46 19.59 2.30 2.95
C PRO A 46 20.47 2.15 4.20
N THR A 47 21.78 1.99 3.99
CA THR A 47 22.73 1.79 5.10
C THR A 47 22.63 2.90 6.14
N GLY A 48 22.47 2.51 7.41
CA GLY A 48 22.36 3.44 8.54
C GLY A 48 20.96 4.00 8.79
N MET A 49 19.94 3.54 8.06
CA MET A 49 18.54 3.91 8.28
C MET A 49 17.78 2.78 8.98
N GLU A 50 17.13 3.10 10.10
CA GLU A 50 16.23 2.20 10.82
C GLU A 50 14.75 2.48 10.44
N PRO A 51 13.83 1.52 10.63
CA PRO A 51 12.41 1.72 10.29
C PRO A 51 11.76 2.93 10.96
N ARG A 52 12.22 3.30 12.17
CA ARG A 52 11.73 4.47 12.91
C ARG A 52 12.15 5.81 12.29
N ASP A 53 13.15 5.79 11.41
CA ASP A 53 13.67 6.99 10.74
C ASP A 53 12.88 7.31 9.46
N LEU A 54 11.94 6.44 9.07
CA LEU A 54 11.06 6.67 7.92
C LEU A 54 10.07 7.79 8.18
N ASP A 55 10.16 8.86 7.39
CA ASP A 55 9.15 9.91 7.37
C ASP A 55 7.89 9.43 6.64
N LEU A 56 6.83 9.22 7.42
CA LEU A 56 5.49 8.85 6.96
C LEU A 56 4.53 10.04 6.95
N THR A 57 5.04 11.27 7.14
CA THR A 57 4.22 12.49 7.02
C THR A 57 3.54 12.52 5.65
N GLU A 58 2.24 12.76 5.65
CA GLU A 58 1.43 12.81 4.44
C GLU A 58 1.48 14.19 3.77
N LEU A 59 1.29 14.23 2.45
CA LEU A 59 0.97 15.45 1.72
C LEU A 59 -0.44 15.91 2.07
N SER A 60 -0.61 17.22 2.24
CA SER A 60 -1.95 17.80 2.28
C SER A 60 -2.60 17.68 0.90
N GLY A 61 -3.73 16.98 0.81
CA GLY A 61 -4.40 16.76 -0.47
C GLY A 61 -5.60 15.84 -0.38
N ILE A 62 -6.07 15.40 -1.56
CA ILE A 62 -7.23 14.50 -1.72
C ILE A 62 -6.88 13.05 -1.33
N THR A 63 -5.60 12.69 -1.39
CA THR A 63 -5.08 11.35 -1.08
C THR A 63 -4.05 11.41 0.05
N ALA A 64 -3.99 10.35 0.86
CA ALA A 64 -2.98 10.14 1.90
C ALA A 64 -1.64 9.65 1.30
N SER A 65 -1.05 10.43 0.39
CA SER A 65 0.27 10.12 -0.20
C SER A 65 1.39 10.63 0.70
N ARG A 66 2.51 9.89 0.80
CA ARG A 66 3.69 10.34 1.56
C ARG A 66 4.26 11.64 0.99
N LYS A 67 4.74 12.51 1.88
CA LYS A 67 5.40 13.79 1.56
C LYS A 67 6.78 13.61 0.93
N GLY A 68 7.52 12.59 1.36
CA GLY A 68 8.80 12.21 0.78
C GLY A 68 8.75 10.85 0.11
N ASP A 69 9.69 10.60 -0.80
CA ASP A 69 9.83 9.33 -1.50
C ASP A 69 10.23 8.18 -0.54
N LEU A 70 9.96 6.94 -0.94
CA LEU A 70 10.46 5.75 -0.24
C LEU A 70 11.73 5.30 -0.92
N TYR A 71 12.86 5.35 -0.22
CA TYR A 71 14.11 4.80 -0.71
C TYR A 71 14.33 3.41 -0.12
N LEU A 72 14.48 2.42 -1.00
CA LEU A 72 14.75 1.02 -0.63
C LEU A 72 15.83 0.46 -1.54
N ILE A 73 16.60 -0.47 -1.00
CA ILE A 73 17.54 -1.30 -1.75
C ILE A 73 16.81 -2.61 -2.03
N VAL A 74 16.70 -2.95 -3.32
CA VAL A 74 16.05 -4.18 -3.79
C VAL A 74 17.12 -5.15 -4.30
N THR A 75 17.06 -6.39 -3.86
CA THR A 75 17.93 -7.48 -4.35
C THR A 75 17.08 -8.67 -4.77
N PRO A 76 17.32 -9.32 -5.93
CA PRO A 76 16.59 -10.52 -6.31
C PRO A 76 16.65 -11.57 -5.21
N TYR A 77 15.49 -12.09 -4.80
CA TYR A 77 15.40 -13.17 -3.83
C TYR A 77 15.96 -14.45 -4.46
N GLN A 78 16.93 -15.05 -3.77
CA GLN A 78 17.50 -16.35 -4.12
C GLN A 78 17.11 -17.34 -3.03
N PRO A 79 16.34 -18.39 -3.34
CA PRO A 79 15.89 -19.38 -2.36
C PRO A 79 17.05 -20.20 -1.79
#